data_AF-A0A162QHV3-F1
#
_entry.id   AF-A0A162QHV3-F1
#
_cell.length_a   1.000
_cell.length_b   1.000
_cell.length_c   1.000
_cell.angle_alpha   90.00
_cell.angle_beta   90.00
_cell.angle_gamma   90.00
#
_symmetry.space_group_name_H-M   'P 1'
#
loop_
_entity.id
_entity.type
_entity.pdbx_description
1 polymer ?
#
loop_
_entity_poly.entity_id
_entity_poly.type
_entity_poly.pdbx_seq_one_letter_code
_entity_poly.pdbx_strand_id
1 'polypeptide(L)'
;MLKNKHLSKAIQEQCFHKFISILEYKSRFNGIEFVKADRFYPLSKTCSCCGEIKKDLKLKDRVFICPSCNYKIDRDKNASINLSRYKQSA
;
A
#
# COMPACT_ATOMS: atom_id res chain seq x y z
N MET A 1 -10.13 -5.61 -9.14
CA MET A 1 -9.85 -4.24 -9.65
C MET A 1 -10.54 -3.92 -10.96
N LEU A 2 -10.70 -4.87 -11.90
CA LEU A 2 -11.28 -4.60 -13.24
C LEU A 2 -12.82 -4.62 -13.32
N LYS A 3 -13.52 -4.98 -12.23
CA LYS A 3 -15.00 -5.07 -12.22
C LYS A 3 -15.70 -3.71 -12.35
N ASN A 4 -15.05 -2.62 -11.95
CA ASN A 4 -15.63 -1.27 -12.08
C ASN A 4 -15.34 -0.71 -13.47
N LYS A 5 -16.38 -0.61 -14.32
CA LYS A 5 -16.27 -0.12 -15.70
C LYS A 5 -15.74 1.32 -15.82
N HIS A 6 -15.95 2.16 -14.82
CA HIS A 6 -15.46 3.54 -14.82
C HIS A 6 -13.95 3.64 -14.54
N LEU A 7 -13.39 2.68 -13.80
CA LEU A 7 -11.99 2.68 -13.40
C LEU A 7 -11.14 1.67 -14.15
N SER A 8 -11.76 0.69 -14.83
CA SER A 8 -11.04 -0.42 -15.47
C SER A 8 -10.05 0.03 -16.54
N LYS A 9 -10.40 1.03 -17.36
CA LYS A 9 -9.50 1.60 -18.38
C LYS A 9 -8.27 2.24 -17.73
N ALA A 10 -8.49 3.17 -16.81
CA ALA A 10 -7.41 3.85 -16.10
C ALA A 10 -6.48 2.88 -15.34
N ILE A 11 -7.04 1.82 -14.73
CA ILE A 11 -6.27 0.77 -14.04
C ILE A 11 -5.40 -0.03 -15.01
N GLN A 12 -5.91 -0.35 -16.20
CA GLN A 12 -5.14 -1.10 -17.21
C GLN A 12 -3.96 -0.28 -17.74
N GLU A 13 -4.15 1.02 -17.94
CA GLU A 13 -3.11 1.94 -18.40
C GLU A 13 -1.93 2.08 -17.42
N GLN A 14 -2.11 1.72 -16.14
CA GLN A 14 -1.03 1.76 -15.15
C GLN A 14 0.00 0.62 -15.32
N CYS A 15 -0.30 -0.44 -16.06
CA CYS A 15 0.64 -1.53 -16.34
C CYS A 15 1.34 -2.13 -15.09
N PHE A 16 0.63 -2.27 -13.96
CA PHE A 16 1.20 -2.67 -12.66
C PHE A 16 2.07 -3.93 -12.69
N HIS A 17 1.70 -4.92 -13.52
CA HIS A 17 2.51 -6.13 -13.67
C HIS A 17 3.91 -5.79 -14.19
N LYS A 18 4.00 -4.99 -15.26
CA LYS A 18 5.28 -4.57 -15.84
C LYS A 18 6.10 -3.75 -14.85
N PHE A 19 5.45 -2.85 -14.11
CA PHE A 19 6.10 -2.07 -13.06
C PHE A 19 6.76 -2.97 -12.00
N ILE A 20 6.03 -3.95 -11.48
CA ILE A 20 6.55 -4.91 -10.49
C ILE A 20 7.70 -5.75 -11.09
N SER A 21 7.55 -6.26 -12.33
CA SER A 21 8.61 -7.04 -12.98
C SER A 21 9.90 -6.23 -13.17
N ILE A 22 9.81 -4.94 -13.49
CA ILE A 22 10.99 -4.07 -13.61
C ILE A 22 11.65 -3.88 -12.25
N LEU A 23 10.86 -3.64 -11.19
CA LEU A 23 11.39 -3.50 -9.83
C LEU A 23 12.12 -4.77 -9.38
N GLU A 24 11.49 -5.94 -9.53
CA GLU A 24 12.09 -7.22 -9.15
C GLU A 24 13.39 -7.49 -9.92
N TYR A 25 13.37 -7.29 -11.24
CA TYR A 25 14.56 -7.41 -12.07
C TYR A 25 15.69 -6.47 -11.62
N LYS A 26 15.38 -5.17 -11.41
CA LYS A 26 16.39 -4.18 -11.02
C LYS A 26 16.90 -4.39 -9.61
N SER A 27 16.05 -4.79 -8.66
CA SER A 27 16.46 -5.17 -7.31
C SER A 27 17.43 -6.34 -7.36
N ARG A 28 17.09 -7.42 -8.07
CA ARG A 28 17.96 -8.59 -8.25
C ARG A 28 19.29 -8.22 -8.91
N PHE A 29 19.27 -7.37 -9.94
CA PHE A 29 20.47 -6.91 -10.63
C PHE A 29 21.44 -6.16 -9.69
N ASN A 30 20.91 -5.43 -8.71
CA ASN A 30 21.71 -4.68 -7.73
C ASN A 30 21.99 -5.47 -6.44
N GLY A 31 21.61 -6.75 -6.37
CA GLY A 31 21.75 -7.55 -5.14
C GLY A 31 20.85 -7.10 -3.98
N ILE A 32 19.77 -6.37 -4.27
CA ILE A 32 18.80 -5.89 -3.29
C ILE A 32 17.68 -6.92 -3.15
N GLU A 33 17.34 -7.28 -1.91
CA GLU A 33 16.19 -8.14 -1.63
C GLU A 33 14.88 -7.45 -2.04
N PHE A 34 14.04 -8.17 -2.79
CA PHE A 34 12.72 -7.68 -3.20
C PHE A 34 11.62 -8.44 -2.46
N VAL A 35 10.92 -7.73 -1.57
CA VAL A 35 9.80 -8.28 -0.80
C VAL A 35 8.49 -7.71 -1.32
N LYS A 36 7.56 -8.59 -1.70
CA LYS A 36 6.21 -8.21 -2.13
C LYS A 36 5.22 -8.41 -0.98
N ALA A 37 4.49 -7.35 -0.63
CA ALA A 37 3.42 -7.43 0.35
C ALA A 37 2.19 -8.15 -0.22
N ASP A 38 1.44 -8.83 0.67
CA ASP A 38 0.17 -9.43 0.29
C ASP A 38 -0.82 -8.39 -0.24
N ARG A 39 -1.63 -8.79 -1.22
CA ARG A 39 -2.58 -7.90 -1.93
C ARG A 39 -3.62 -7.29 -0.98
N PHE A 40 -4.02 -8.02 0.06
CA PHE A 40 -5.08 -7.64 0.98
C PHE A 40 -4.57 -7.12 2.32
N TYR A 41 -3.26 -6.96 2.48
CA TYR A 41 -2.69 -6.40 3.69
C TYR A 41 -3.14 -4.93 3.90
N PRO A 42 -3.67 -4.56 5.08
CA PRO A 42 -4.33 -3.28 5.30
C PRO A 42 -3.36 -2.10 5.52
N LEU A 43 -2.39 -1.87 4.63
CA LEU A 43 -1.32 -0.86 4.80
C LEU A 43 -1.85 0.56 5.04
N SER A 44 -2.78 1.03 4.22
CA SER A 44 -3.31 2.41 4.33
C SER A 44 -4.30 2.59 5.48
N LYS A 45 -4.89 1.48 5.97
CA LYS A 45 -5.87 1.47 7.06
C LYS A 45 -5.23 1.26 8.43
N THR A 46 -4.06 0.64 8.49
CA THR A 46 -3.31 0.42 9.73
C THR A 46 -2.66 1.72 10.18
N CYS A 47 -2.78 2.09 11.45
CA CYS A 47 -2.08 3.25 11.98
C CYS A 47 -0.57 2.96 12.11
N SER A 48 0.26 3.75 11.45
CA SER A 48 1.72 3.63 11.59
C SER A 48 2.26 4.06 12.96
N CYS A 49 1.44 4.66 13.82
CA CYS A 49 1.81 5.00 15.19
C CYS A 49 1.46 3.88 16.18
N CYS A 50 0.21 3.41 16.21
CA CYS A 50 -0.27 2.46 17.22
C CYS A 50 -0.72 1.08 16.69
N GLY A 51 -0.73 0.86 15.37
CA GLY A 51 -1.16 -0.41 14.77
C GLY A 51 -2.68 -0.60 14.60
N GLU A 52 -3.52 0.30 15.13
CA GLU A 52 -4.97 0.19 15.00
C GLU A 52 -5.45 0.21 13.54
N ILE A 53 -6.41 -0.64 13.18
CA ILE A 53 -6.92 -0.74 11.81
C ILE A 53 -8.21 0.07 11.67
N LYS A 54 -8.12 1.19 10.96
CA LYS A 54 -9.27 2.02 10.60
C LYS A 54 -10.10 1.39 9.48
N LYS A 55 -11.25 0.80 9.81
CA LYS A 55 -12.10 0.07 8.85
C LYS A 55 -12.80 0.98 7.83
N ASP A 56 -13.17 2.19 8.23
CA ASP A 56 -14.04 3.15 7.54
C ASP A 56 -13.32 4.13 6.59
N LEU A 57 -12.01 3.97 6.38
CA LEU A 57 -11.22 4.81 5.48
C LEU A 57 -11.67 4.66 4.01
N LYS A 58 -12.02 5.77 3.35
CA LYS A 58 -12.45 5.83 1.95
C LYS A 58 -11.32 6.28 1.02
N LEU A 59 -11.45 5.97 -0.28
CA LEU A 59 -10.46 6.36 -1.28
C LEU A 59 -10.26 7.88 -1.41
N LYS A 60 -11.31 8.67 -1.15
CA LYS A 60 -11.27 10.13 -1.18
C LYS A 60 -10.53 10.75 0.01
N ASP A 61 -10.33 10.00 1.09
CA ASP A 61 -9.69 10.50 2.30
C ASP A 61 -8.18 10.54 2.07
N ARG A 62 -7.63 11.75 1.95
CA ARG A 62 -6.19 11.98 1.73
C ARG A 62 -5.39 12.05 3.02
N VAL A 63 -6.06 12.38 4.13
CA VAL A 63 -5.46 12.44 5.47
C VAL A 63 -5.95 11.27 6.29
N PHE A 64 -5.01 10.51 6.85
CA PHE A 64 -5.28 9.48 7.84
C PHE A 64 -5.37 10.13 9.23
N ILE A 65 -6.45 9.85 9.95
CA ILE A 65 -6.61 10.20 11.36
C ILE A 65 -6.97 8.92 12.10
N CYS A 66 -6.09 8.51 13.01
CA CYS A 66 -6.30 7.32 13.83
C CYS A 66 -7.46 7.55 14.83
N PRO A 67 -8.43 6.64 14.92
CA PRO A 67 -9.51 6.75 15.92
C PRO A 67 -9.04 6.42 17.35
N SER A 68 -7.91 5.73 17.52
CA SER A 68 -7.40 5.28 18.82
C SER A 68 -6.38 6.25 19.44
N CYS A 69 -5.41 6.73 18.66
CA CYS A 69 -4.34 7.61 19.17
C CYS A 69 -4.34 9.04 18.58
N ASN A 70 -5.37 9.40 17.80
CA ASN A 70 -5.52 10.71 17.14
C ASN A 70 -4.36 11.11 16.20
N TYR A 71 -3.44 10.20 15.90
CA TYR A 71 -2.32 10.45 14.98
C TYR A 71 -2.83 10.86 13.60
N LYS A 72 -2.32 11.99 13.10
CA LYS A 72 -2.72 12.62 11.84
C LYS A 72 -1.53 12.68 10.88
N ILE A 73 -1.70 12.13 9.68
CA ILE A 73 -0.66 12.06 8.65
C ILE A 73 -1.29 11.94 7.26
N ASP A 74 -0.55 12.27 6.20
CA ASP A 74 -0.94 11.89 4.84
C ASP A 74 -1.15 10.36 4.74
N ARG A 75 -2.22 9.93 4.06
CA ARG A 75 -2.60 8.52 3.96
C ARG A 75 -1.54 7.68 3.25
N ASP A 76 -0.95 8.22 2.19
CA ASP A 76 0.03 7.49 1.39
C ASP A 76 1.36 7.42 2.14
N LYS A 77 1.73 8.46 2.91
CA LYS A 77 2.85 8.42 3.88
C LYS A 77 2.62 7.43 5.02
N ASN A 78 1.39 7.31 5.55
CA ASN A 78 1.06 6.28 6.54
C ASN A 78 1.27 4.88 5.97
N ALA A 79 0.78 4.64 4.75
CA ALA A 79 0.92 3.36 4.07
C ALA A 79 2.40 3.01 3.79
N SER A 80 3.23 3.98 3.40
CA SER A 80 4.65 3.73 3.14
C SER A 80 5.44 3.36 4.39
N ILE A 81 5.14 3.97 5.54
CA ILE A 81 5.73 3.60 6.83
C ILE A 81 5.31 2.19 7.24
N ASN A 82 4.05 1.80 7.01
CA ASN A 82 3.61 0.44 7.28
C ASN A 82 4.28 -0.57 6.33
N LEU A 83 4.47 -0.20 5.07
CA LEU A 83 5.11 -1.05 4.08
C LEU A 83 6.60 -1.26 4.39
N SER A 84 7.31 -0.23 4.88
CA SER A 84 8.73 -0.39 5.27
C SER A 84 8.93 -1.30 6.48
N ARG A 85 7.89 -1.52 7.27
CA ARG A 85 7.87 -2.45 8.41
C ARG A 85 7.29 -3.82 8.05
N TYR A 86 6.87 -4.02 6.80
CA TYR A 86 6.28 -5.27 6.35
C TYR A 86 7.33 -6.38 6.44
N LYS A 87 6.98 -7.45 7.17
CA LYS A 87 7.75 -8.68 7.23
C LYS A 87 6.89 -9.77 6.63
N GLN A 88 7.44 -10.57 5.72
CA GLN A 88 6.75 -11.78 5.28
C GLN A 88 6.66 -12.71 6.50
N SER A 89 5.44 -13.03 6.91
CA SER A 89 5.21 -14.16 7.81
C SER A 89 5.68 -15.40 7.08
N ALA A 90 6.64 -16.12 7.66
CA ALA A 90 7.15 -17.39 7.14
C ALA A 90 6.05 -18.45 7.07
#